data_AF-A0A972T7P4-F1
#
_entry.id   AF-A0A972T7P4-F1
#
_cell.length_a   1.000
_cell.length_b   1.000
_cell.length_c   1.000
_cell.angle_alpha   90.00
_cell.angle_beta   90.00
_cell.angle_gamma   90.00
#
_symmetry.space_group_name_H-M   'P 1'
#
loop_
_entity.id
_entity.type
_entity.pdbx_description
1 polymer ?
#
loop_
_entity_poly.entity_id
_entity_poly.type
_entity_poly.pdbx_seq_one_letter_code
_entity_poly.pdbx_strand_id
1 'polypeptide(L)'
;MFAHIHNARLMWLQSAAPGLLSGLSKLEQDAPLTREQSQNALKASAAVEEMLVKSFASGKVKGFKPYPVAFIGYTIAYESYHHGEIGIALTQANYPLDKKTTYGMWE
;
A
#
# COMPACT_ATOMS: atom_id res chain seq x y z
N MET A 1 -5.63 -2.62 -9.07
CA MET A 1 -5.47 -1.80 -7.85
C MET A 1 -4.46 -2.36 -6.86
N PHE A 2 -4.53 -3.63 -6.45
CA PHE A 2 -3.53 -4.20 -5.51
C PHE A 2 -2.06 -4.03 -5.95
N ALA A 3 -1.76 -4.26 -7.24
CA ALA A 3 -0.44 -4.00 -7.81
C ALA A 3 0.00 -2.53 -7.67
N HIS A 4 -0.94 -1.59 -7.84
CA HIS A 4 -0.66 -0.17 -7.74
C HIS A 4 -0.29 0.23 -6.31
N ILE A 5 -1.05 -0.25 -5.31
CA ILE A 5 -0.74 -0.05 -3.89
C ILE A 5 0.65 -0.59 -3.56
N HIS A 6 0.95 -1.82 -3.99
CA HIS A 6 2.27 -2.43 -3.80
C HIS A 6 3.38 -1.59 -4.45
N ASN A 7 3.24 -1.22 -5.72
CA ASN A 7 4.25 -0.45 -6.46
C ASN A 7 4.46 0.95 -5.88
N ALA A 8 3.41 1.60 -5.36
CA ALA A 8 3.50 2.89 -4.68
C ALA A 8 4.27 2.78 -3.35
N ARG A 9 4.04 1.71 -2.58
CA ARG A 9 4.85 1.40 -1.39
C ARG A 9 6.33 1.22 -1.76
N LEU A 10 6.64 0.50 -2.84
CA LEU A 10 8.02 0.34 -3.32
C LEU A 10 8.66 1.68 -3.72
N MET A 11 7.91 2.59 -4.35
CA MET A 11 8.41 3.93 -4.67
C MET A 11 8.83 4.69 -3.40
N TRP A 12 8.03 4.62 -2.33
CA TRP A 12 8.38 5.25 -1.06
C TRP A 12 9.56 4.58 -0.37
N LEU A 13 9.62 3.25 -0.36
CA LEU A 13 10.78 2.49 0.14
C LEU A 13 12.05 2.89 -0.61
N GLN A 14 12.02 2.97 -1.94
CA GLN A 14 13.17 3.39 -2.74
C GLN A 14 13.70 4.78 -2.35
N SER A 15 12.79 5.71 -2.04
CA SER A 15 13.15 7.07 -1.65
C SER A 15 13.69 7.15 -0.22
N ALA A 16 12.95 6.59 0.74
CA ALA A 16 13.13 6.86 2.16
C ALA A 16 13.81 5.72 2.96
N ALA A 17 13.80 4.48 2.44
CA ALA A 17 14.47 3.34 3.07
C ALA A 17 14.93 2.31 2.02
N PRO A 18 15.85 2.67 1.10
CA PRO A 18 16.24 1.79 -0.02
C PRO A 18 16.80 0.43 0.42
N GLY A 19 17.37 0.34 1.63
CA GLY A 19 17.83 -0.94 2.20
C GLY A 19 16.69 -1.94 2.46
N LEU A 20 15.45 -1.49 2.59
CA LEU A 20 14.26 -2.33 2.74
C LEU A 20 13.69 -2.80 1.40
N LEU A 21 14.24 -2.33 0.27
CA LEU A 21 13.78 -2.73 -1.05
C LEU A 21 14.34 -4.09 -1.50
N SER A 22 15.33 -4.63 -0.78
CA SER A 22 16.00 -5.87 -1.14
C SER A 22 15.00 -7.02 -1.27
N GLY A 23 14.98 -7.68 -2.43
CA GLY A 23 14.06 -8.79 -2.72
C GLY A 23 12.63 -8.37 -3.08
N LEU A 24 12.32 -7.08 -3.12
CA LEU A 24 11.03 -6.56 -3.58
C LEU A 24 11.13 -6.11 -5.04
N SER A 25 10.20 -6.56 -5.87
CA SER A 25 10.09 -6.16 -7.27
C SER A 25 8.69 -5.61 -7.55
N LYS A 26 8.61 -4.66 -8.48
CA LYS A 26 7.31 -4.18 -8.96
C LYS A 26 6.53 -5.32 -9.58
N LEU A 27 5.21 -5.25 -9.44
CA LEU A 27 4.30 -6.05 -10.24
C LEU A 27 4.05 -5.31 -11.56
N GLU A 28 4.51 -5.91 -12.65
CA GLU A 28 4.26 -5.43 -14.02
C GLU A 28 2.83 -5.76 -14.45
N GLN A 29 2.25 -4.94 -15.34
CA GLN A 29 0.82 -5.02 -15.72
C GLN A 29 0.56 -5.93 -16.93
N ASP A 30 1.62 -6.55 -17.45
CA ASP A 30 1.63 -7.20 -18.77
C ASP A 30 0.91 -8.55 -18.76
N ALA A 31 0.67 -9.11 -17.57
CA ALA A 31 -0.05 -10.36 -17.37
C ALA A 31 -1.04 -10.26 -16.20
N PRO A 32 -2.17 -10.98 -16.26
CA PRO A 32 -3.09 -11.07 -15.13
C PRO A 32 -2.36 -11.63 -13.89
N LEU A 33 -2.40 -10.87 -12.80
CA LEU A 33 -1.83 -11.30 -11.53
C LEU A 33 -2.73 -12.35 -10.89
N THR A 34 -2.11 -13.40 -10.35
CA THR A 34 -2.83 -14.34 -9.50
C THR A 34 -3.16 -13.70 -8.15
N ARG A 35 -4.17 -14.25 -7.47
CA ARG A 35 -4.51 -13.87 -6.10
C ARG A 35 -3.31 -14.02 -5.17
N GLU A 36 -2.59 -15.13 -5.28
CA GLU A 36 -1.42 -15.43 -4.45
C GLU A 36 -0.29 -14.43 -4.67
N GLN A 37 0.03 -14.10 -5.94
CA GLN A 37 1.03 -13.08 -6.25
C GLN A 37 0.68 -11.73 -5.64
N SER A 38 -0.59 -11.32 -5.76
CA SER A 38 -1.07 -10.06 -5.18
C SER A 38 -0.96 -10.05 -3.65
N GLN A 39 -1.35 -11.15 -2.99
CA GLN A 39 -1.25 -11.28 -1.54
C GLN A 39 0.20 -11.25 -1.05
N ASN A 40 1.09 -12.01 -1.70
CA ASN A 40 2.51 -12.06 -1.34
C ASN A 40 3.17 -10.69 -1.52
N ALA A 41 2.89 -10.00 -2.63
CA ALA A 41 3.42 -8.67 -2.87
C ALA A 41 2.94 -7.65 -1.83
N LEU A 42 1.65 -7.64 -1.47
CA LEU A 42 1.12 -6.73 -0.45
C LEU A 42 1.71 -6.99 0.95
N LYS A 43 1.91 -8.27 1.31
CA LYS A 43 2.60 -8.65 2.55
C LYS A 43 4.06 -8.22 2.54
N ALA A 44 4.76 -8.44 1.43
CA ALA A 44 6.17 -8.11 1.32
C ALA A 44 6.40 -6.59 1.37
N SER A 45 5.54 -5.79 0.72
CA SER A 45 5.65 -4.33 0.78
C SER A 45 5.13 -3.72 2.10
N ALA A 46 4.68 -4.53 3.07
CA ALA A 46 4.44 -4.07 4.44
C ALA A 46 5.73 -3.57 5.14
N ALA A 47 6.91 -3.79 4.55
CA ALA A 47 8.17 -3.15 4.94
C ALA A 47 8.11 -1.62 5.05
N VAL A 48 7.09 -0.96 4.46
CA VAL A 48 6.81 0.46 4.70
C VAL A 48 6.55 0.80 6.17
N GLU A 49 6.13 -0.17 6.99
CA GLU A 49 6.00 -0.01 8.43
C GLU A 49 7.35 0.29 9.09
N GLU A 50 8.40 -0.47 8.75
CA GLU A 50 9.74 -0.22 9.29
C GLU A 50 10.31 1.12 8.79
N MET A 51 10.02 1.49 7.54
CA MET A 51 10.33 2.82 7.00
C MET A 51 9.63 3.92 7.83
N LEU A 52 8.36 3.73 8.20
CA LEU A 52 7.63 4.66 9.05
C LEU A 52 8.28 4.78 10.42
N VAL A 53 8.58 3.66 11.09
CA VAL A 53 9.26 3.65 12.40
C VAL A 53 10.57 4.46 12.35
N LYS A 54 11.41 4.22 11.34
CA LYS A 54 12.66 4.97 11.11
C LYS A 54 12.40 6.46 10.84
N SER A 55 11.31 6.77 10.14
CA SER A 55 10.92 8.15 9.83
C SER A 55 10.46 8.90 11.08
N PHE A 56 9.70 8.24 11.98
CA PHE A 56 9.33 8.82 13.28
C PHE A 56 10.55 9.07 14.16
N ALA A 57 11.49 8.13 14.22
CA ALA A 57 12.73 8.30 14.98
C ALA A 57 13.59 9.45 14.46
N SER A 58 13.62 9.68 13.14
CA SER A 58 14.41 10.75 12.51
C SER A 58 13.65 12.07 12.31
N GLY A 59 12.34 12.09 12.58
CA GLY A 59 11.48 13.27 12.41
C GLY A 59 11.17 13.66 10.95
N LYS A 60 11.52 12.83 9.95
CA LYS A 60 11.29 13.14 8.53
C LYS A 60 11.11 11.89 7.67
N VAL A 61 10.42 12.06 6.54
CA VAL A 61 10.35 11.08 5.44
C VAL A 61 11.03 11.71 4.22
N LYS A 62 12.04 11.04 3.64
CA LYS A 62 12.78 11.62 2.52
C LYS A 62 11.87 11.81 1.30
N GLY A 63 11.84 13.03 0.76
CA GLY A 63 11.00 13.40 -0.37
C GLY A 63 9.54 13.74 -0.02
N PHE A 64 9.18 13.74 1.27
CA PHE A 64 7.85 14.11 1.73
C PHE A 64 7.91 15.18 2.82
N LYS A 65 6.96 16.12 2.79
CA LYS A 65 6.83 17.23 3.74
C LYS A 65 5.41 17.25 4.32
N PRO A 66 5.19 17.79 5.53
CA PRO A 66 6.19 18.38 6.42
C PRO A 66 6.89 17.39 7.37
N TYR A 67 6.17 16.40 7.93
CA TYR A 67 6.67 15.51 8.99
C TYR A 67 6.02 14.11 8.92
N PRO A 68 6.57 13.08 9.61
CA PRO A 68 6.10 11.69 9.52
C PRO A 68 4.61 11.48 9.86
N VAL A 69 4.04 12.24 10.80
CA VAL A 69 2.60 12.18 11.10
C VAL A 69 1.74 12.52 9.88
N ALA A 70 2.13 13.55 9.11
CA ALA A 70 1.43 13.91 7.88
C ALA A 70 1.58 12.82 6.82
N PHE A 71 2.71 12.12 6.79
CA PHE A 71 2.92 11.01 5.88
C PHE A 71 2.03 9.80 6.22
N ILE A 72 1.85 9.46 7.51
CA ILE A 72 0.85 8.44 7.90
C ILE A 72 -0.54 8.82 7.40
N GLY A 73 -0.96 10.09 7.60
CA GLY A 73 -2.26 10.56 7.12
C GLY A 73 -2.39 10.39 5.61
N TYR A 74 -1.34 10.75 4.85
CA TYR A 74 -1.27 10.52 3.41
C TYR A 74 -1.38 9.03 3.05
N THR A 75 -0.65 8.12 3.71
CA THR A 75 -0.70 6.69 3.40
C THR A 75 -2.06 6.07 3.70
N ILE A 76 -2.69 6.44 4.82
CA ILE A 76 -4.04 5.99 5.16
C ILE A 76 -5.04 6.46 4.10
N ALA A 77 -5.00 7.75 3.74
CA ALA A 77 -5.90 8.31 2.74
C ALA A 77 -5.70 7.66 1.36
N TYR A 78 -4.44 7.47 0.95
CA TYR A 78 -4.09 6.87 -0.33
C TYR A 78 -4.56 5.42 -0.45
N GLU A 79 -4.34 4.59 0.57
CA GLU A 79 -4.80 3.20 0.55
C GLU A 79 -6.33 3.11 0.67
N SER A 80 -6.96 3.94 1.50
CA SER A 80 -8.41 4.01 1.64
C SER A 80 -9.09 4.39 0.32
N TYR A 81 -8.50 5.32 -0.44
CA TYR A 81 -8.98 5.70 -1.77
C TYR A 81 -9.03 4.50 -2.71
N HIS A 82 -7.94 3.73 -2.80
CA HIS A 82 -7.90 2.55 -3.68
C HIS A 82 -8.75 1.38 -3.17
N HIS A 83 -8.95 1.22 -1.85
CA HIS A 83 -9.94 0.29 -1.31
C HIS A 83 -11.36 0.66 -1.74
N GLY A 84 -11.70 1.95 -1.73
CA GLY A 84 -12.96 2.46 -2.26
C GLY A 84 -13.15 2.13 -3.75
N GLU A 85 -12.13 2.38 -4.57
CA GLU A 85 -12.16 2.02 -6.00
C GLU A 85 -12.40 0.51 -6.21
N ILE A 86 -11.74 -0.34 -5.43
CA ILE A 86 -11.96 -1.81 -5.48
C ILE A 86 -13.40 -2.16 -5.12
N GLY A 87 -13.94 -1.59 -4.04
CA GLY A 87 -15.31 -1.84 -3.60
C GLY A 87 -16.35 -1.41 -4.64
N ILE A 88 -16.16 -0.24 -5.27
CA ILE A 88 -17.02 0.25 -6.34
C ILE A 88 -16.96 -0.66 -7.55
N ALA A 89 -15.76 -1.00 -8.03
CA ALA A 89 -15.57 -1.86 -9.20
C ALA A 89 -16.23 -3.24 -9.01
N LEU A 90 -16.05 -3.83 -7.83
CA LEU A 90 -16.67 -5.10 -7.47
C LEU A 90 -18.19 -5.03 -7.41
N THR A 91 -18.73 -3.95 -6.84
CA THR A 91 -20.18 -3.71 -6.79
C THR A 91 -20.77 -3.56 -8.19
N GLN A 92 -20.12 -2.78 -9.06
CA GLN A 92 -20.53 -2.60 -10.45
C GLN A 92 -20.44 -3.90 -11.26
N ALA A 93 -19.53 -4.80 -10.91
CA ALA A 93 -19.42 -6.13 -11.48
C ALA A 93 -20.40 -7.16 -10.89
N ASN A 94 -21.31 -6.75 -10.00
CA ASN A 94 -22.25 -7.62 -9.28
C ASN A 94 -21.59 -8.65 -8.34
N TYR A 95 -20.40 -8.32 -7.83
CA TYR A 95 -19.66 -9.07 -6.81
C TYR A 95 -19.35 -8.19 -5.59
N PRO A 96 -20.37 -7.58 -4.93
CA PRO A 96 -20.12 -6.66 -3.82
C PRO A 96 -19.34 -7.33 -2.67
N LEU A 97 -18.55 -6.54 -1.96
CA LEU A 97 -17.85 -7.00 -0.76
C LEU A 97 -18.84 -7.45 0.31
N ASP A 98 -18.51 -8.53 1.02
CA ASP A 98 -19.33 -9.01 2.13
C ASP A 98 -19.24 -8.10 3.37
N LYS A 99 -20.18 -8.25 4.30
CA LYS A 99 -20.24 -7.44 5.52
C LYS A 99 -18.99 -7.57 6.39
N LYS A 100 -18.43 -8.77 6.52
CA LYS A 100 -17.23 -9.00 7.32
C LYS A 100 -16.05 -8.23 6.73
N THR A 101 -15.90 -8.28 5.40
CA THR A 101 -14.84 -7.54 4.70
C THR A 101 -15.01 -6.02 4.84
N THR A 102 -16.23 -5.50 4.68
CA THR A 102 -16.50 -4.05 4.78
C THR A 102 -16.33 -3.50 6.20
N TYR A 103 -16.76 -4.23 7.24
CA TYR A 103 -16.51 -3.81 8.63
C TYR A 103 -15.04 -3.99 9.03
N GLY A 104 -14.38 -5.05 8.57
CA GLY A 104 -12.97 -5.32 8.88
C GLY A 104 -11.98 -4.31 8.30
N MET A 105 -12.41 -3.37 7.45
CA MET A 105 -11.56 -2.23 7.03
C MET A 105 -11.45 -1.13 8.09
N TRP A 106 -12.32 -1.16 9.12
CA TRP A 106 -12.37 -0.18 10.21
C TRP A 106 -11.78 -0.69 11.53
N GLU A 107 -11.44 -1.98 11.60
CA GLU A 107 -10.85 -2.66 12.77
C GLU A 107 -9.32 -2.76 12.61
#